data_AF-A0AA46SJD4-F1
#
_entry.id   AF-A0AA46SJD4-F1
#
_cell.length_a   1.000
_cell.length_b   1.000
_cell.length_c   1.000
_cell.angle_alpha   90.00
_cell.angle_beta   90.00
_cell.angle_gamma   90.00
#
_symmetry.space_group_name_H-M   'P 1'
#
loop_
_entity.id
_entity.type
_entity.pdbx_description
1 polymer ?
#
loop_
_entity_poly.entity_id
_entity_poly.type
_entity_poly.pdbx_seq_one_letter_code
_entity_poly.pdbx_strand_id
1 'polypeptide(L)'
;MIEGKILKYYREKQGYTQEQLSRGVCSVTHLSKIERGITEYSGEIITLLSKKLNKNFQDEVRNFNRFKETLEEWKNAIVMLDTENMKVKKAELDANLLKDFPDFQVHYSLLLARHYLILYENEKCHKVMQKIKKLDISLSPYESNLYKHVQGICYFSIGNYKDSIEVLKKIDSSYSSEEYYYHLAISYHAVHDNTLAYYYAQKALRYFQETLNFTRILDTESLIILQLNAKSQFSLKETRSYYDKLIQSAKKIQSADRLTKLYFNLGQELFRRKHFREAKEYFDKGLTLLKEEDYLYLTMLDLYIDICYKGNLKSKEDLLSDAKKGLHLAQKRNDQSYLFFHLHDLLLNGKEDSYYDYVENKVLPYFIKSGNEDLIQHFEVKLFRYYINSEQNEKAWALAKKKMLAEMSYYEMD
;
A
#
# COMPACT_ATOMS: atom_id res chain seq x y z
N MET A 1 -8.72 28.41 24.23
CA MET A 1 -8.79 29.53 23.26
C MET A 1 -7.60 29.46 22.33
N ILE A 2 -7.80 29.64 21.03
CA ILE A 2 -6.79 29.42 19.97
C ILE A 2 -5.73 30.54 19.99
N GLU A 3 -6.18 31.75 20.25
CA GLU A 3 -5.43 32.99 20.33
C GLU A 3 -4.26 32.88 21.31
N GLY A 4 -4.49 32.28 22.47
CA GLY A 4 -3.44 32.05 23.48
C GLY A 4 -2.31 31.16 22.96
N LYS A 5 -2.65 30.09 22.22
CA LYS A 5 -1.65 29.20 21.63
C LYS A 5 -0.86 29.89 20.52
N ILE A 6 -1.55 30.65 19.65
CA ILE A 6 -0.92 31.47 18.60
C ILE A 6 0.05 32.47 19.23
N LEU A 7 -0.37 33.09 20.34
CA LEU A 7 0.44 34.08 21.05
C LEU A 7 1.72 33.46 21.62
N LYS A 8 1.58 32.32 22.29
CA LYS A 8 2.71 31.55 22.79
C LYS A 8 3.69 31.19 21.66
N TYR A 9 3.17 30.66 20.54
CA TYR A 9 3.99 30.23 19.41
C TYR A 9 4.81 31.38 18.83
N TYR A 10 4.18 32.53 18.54
CA TYR A 10 4.90 33.67 17.99
C TYR A 10 5.85 34.32 18.99
N ARG A 11 5.48 34.34 20.28
CA ARG A 11 6.37 34.78 21.36
C ARG A 11 7.66 33.96 21.36
N GLU A 12 7.54 32.63 21.37
CA GLU A 12 8.68 31.71 21.41
C GLU A 12 9.52 31.80 20.13
N LYS A 13 8.89 31.91 18.97
CA LYS A 13 9.57 32.06 17.67
C LYS A 13 10.38 33.35 17.55
N GLN A 14 9.92 34.43 18.19
CA GLN A 14 10.63 35.71 18.26
C GLN A 14 11.60 35.80 19.45
N GLY A 15 11.72 34.75 20.27
CA GLY A 15 12.65 34.70 21.40
C GLY A 15 12.22 35.51 22.63
N TYR A 16 10.95 35.94 22.72
CA TYR A 16 10.45 36.69 23.86
C TYR A 16 10.17 35.78 25.07
N THR A 17 10.56 36.21 26.26
CA THR A 17 10.05 35.66 27.52
C THR A 17 8.64 36.18 27.81
N GLN A 18 7.89 35.48 28.66
CA GLN A 18 6.56 35.95 29.09
C GLN A 18 6.65 37.31 29.79
N GLU A 19 7.71 37.55 30.56
CA GLU A 19 7.96 38.84 31.21
C GLU A 19 8.16 39.98 30.20
N GLN A 20 9.00 39.77 29.18
CA GLN A 20 9.25 40.78 28.16
C GLN A 20 7.99 41.14 27.37
N LEU A 21 7.20 40.12 27.00
CA LEU A 21 5.98 40.34 26.24
C LEU A 21 4.89 41.00 27.09
N SER A 22 4.70 40.56 28.34
CA SER A 22 3.64 41.07 29.22
C SER A 22 3.91 42.47 29.79
N ARG A 23 5.17 42.92 29.83
CA ARG A 23 5.57 44.21 30.44
C ARG A 23 4.75 45.40 29.94
N GLY A 24 4.06 46.09 30.83
CA GLY A 24 3.21 47.25 30.48
C GLY A 24 1.89 46.88 29.80
N VAL A 25 1.50 45.60 29.80
CA VAL A 25 0.22 45.11 29.28
C VAL A 25 -0.55 44.32 30.34
N CYS A 26 0.07 43.28 30.91
CA CYS A 26 -0.53 42.45 31.96
C CYS A 26 0.54 41.76 32.83
N SER A 27 0.12 41.08 33.91
CA SER A 27 1.07 40.31 34.73
C SER A 27 1.55 39.05 34.00
N VAL A 28 2.76 38.60 34.31
CA VAL A 28 3.35 37.36 33.74
C VAL A 28 2.43 36.17 33.95
N THR A 29 1.85 36.06 35.16
CA THR A 29 0.88 35.01 35.51
C THR A 29 -0.39 35.10 34.67
N HIS A 30 -0.88 36.31 34.38
CA HIS A 30 -2.03 36.50 33.51
C HIS A 30 -1.69 36.06 32.08
N LEU A 31 -0.56 36.50 31.51
CA LEU A 31 -0.12 36.07 30.18
C LEU A 31 0.02 34.53 30.09
N SER A 32 0.62 33.91 31.10
CA SER A 32 0.76 32.45 31.18
C SER A 32 -0.60 31.72 31.20
N LYS A 33 -1.62 32.28 31.85
CA LYS A 33 -2.99 31.73 31.82
C LYS A 33 -3.66 31.94 30.46
N ILE A 34 -3.43 33.09 29.81
CA ILE A 34 -3.91 33.37 28.44
C ILE A 34 -3.32 32.36 27.45
N GLU A 35 -1.99 32.17 27.47
CA GLU A 35 -1.27 31.27 26.56
C GLU A 35 -1.73 29.81 26.68
N ARG A 36 -2.14 29.40 27.88
CA ARG A 36 -2.73 28.07 28.14
C ARG A 36 -4.23 28.01 27.89
N GLY A 37 -4.88 29.14 27.61
CA GLY A 37 -6.31 29.23 27.39
C GLY A 37 -7.17 29.00 28.65
N ILE A 38 -6.63 29.29 29.84
CA ILE A 38 -7.25 29.04 31.15
C ILE A 38 -8.10 30.24 31.63
N THR A 39 -7.82 31.45 31.14
CA THR A 39 -8.49 32.67 31.60
C THR A 39 -8.95 33.52 30.43
N GLU A 40 -10.09 34.18 30.59
CA GLU A 40 -10.55 35.22 29.66
C GLU A 40 -9.66 36.45 29.70
N TYR A 41 -9.62 37.17 28.58
CA TYR A 41 -8.85 38.40 28.41
C TYR A 41 -9.68 39.41 27.62
N SER A 42 -9.39 40.70 27.81
CA SER A 42 -10.04 41.75 27.02
C SER A 42 -9.43 41.86 25.62
N GLY A 43 -10.21 42.37 24.65
CA GLY A 43 -9.71 42.65 23.31
C GLY A 43 -8.54 43.65 23.29
N GLU A 44 -8.48 44.53 24.29
CA GLU A 44 -7.38 45.50 24.48
C GLU A 44 -6.05 44.81 24.80
N ILE A 45 -6.05 43.81 25.71
CA ILE A 45 -4.84 43.04 26.05
C ILE A 45 -4.27 42.36 24.80
N ILE A 46 -5.11 41.69 24.00
CA ILE A 46 -4.65 41.07 22.75
C ILE A 46 -4.12 42.10 21.78
N THR A 47 -4.78 43.25 21.63
CA THR A 47 -4.33 44.32 20.72
C THR A 47 -2.93 44.81 21.09
N LEU A 48 -2.69 45.02 22.38
CA LEU A 48 -1.39 45.47 22.90
C LEU A 48 -0.28 44.41 22.71
N LEU A 49 -0.57 43.13 22.99
CA LEU A 49 0.39 42.05 22.77
C LEU A 49 0.66 41.82 21.27
N SER A 50 -0.37 41.95 20.43
CA SER A 50 -0.29 41.87 18.97
C SER A 50 0.65 42.92 18.39
N LYS A 51 0.53 44.16 18.89
CA LYS A 51 1.38 45.28 18.48
C LYS A 51 2.84 45.03 18.84
N LYS A 52 3.13 44.45 20.00
CA LYS A 52 4.49 44.09 20.40
C LYS A 52 5.12 42.99 19.54
N LEU A 53 4.33 42.02 19.11
CA LEU A 53 4.78 40.94 18.21
C LEU A 53 4.82 41.37 16.74
N ASN A 54 4.38 42.60 16.42
CA ASN A 54 4.21 43.12 15.06
C ASN A 54 3.39 42.18 14.17
N LYS A 55 2.27 41.68 14.71
CA LYS A 55 1.38 40.70 14.06
C LYS A 55 -0.07 41.11 14.20
N ASN A 56 -0.86 40.89 13.16
CA ASN A 56 -2.31 40.98 13.26
C ASN A 56 -2.87 39.63 13.71
N PHE A 57 -3.30 39.55 14.97
CA PHE A 57 -3.78 38.30 15.54
C PHE A 57 -5.10 37.80 14.93
N GLN A 58 -5.96 38.70 14.43
CA GLN A 58 -7.17 38.27 13.73
C GLN A 58 -6.81 37.55 12.43
N ASP A 59 -5.79 38.05 11.70
CA ASP A 59 -5.27 37.40 10.50
C ASP A 59 -4.62 36.07 10.83
N GLU A 60 -3.85 35.99 11.92
CA GLU A 60 -3.20 34.74 12.35
C GLU A 60 -4.22 33.68 12.81
N VAL A 61 -5.31 34.07 13.47
CA VAL A 61 -6.42 33.15 13.81
C VAL A 61 -7.11 32.65 12.54
N ARG A 62 -7.38 33.54 11.56
CA ARG A 62 -7.92 33.14 10.27
C ARG A 62 -6.99 32.18 9.52
N ASN A 63 -5.68 32.47 9.52
CA ASN A 63 -4.66 31.60 8.93
C ASN A 63 -4.60 30.24 9.63
N PHE A 64 -4.72 30.21 10.95
CA PHE A 64 -4.76 28.97 11.74
C PHE A 64 -5.96 28.09 11.37
N ASN A 65 -7.16 28.67 11.29
CA ASN A 65 -8.36 27.94 10.92
C ASN A 65 -8.30 27.45 9.47
N ARG A 66 -7.83 28.31 8.54
CA ARG A 66 -7.61 27.90 7.15
C ARG A 66 -6.60 26.76 7.04
N PHE A 67 -5.47 26.84 7.75
CA PHE A 67 -4.47 25.77 7.74
C PHE A 67 -5.07 24.45 8.23
N LYS A 68 -5.88 24.49 9.30
CA LYS A 68 -6.61 23.31 9.81
C LYS A 68 -7.56 22.74 8.76
N GLU A 69 -8.33 23.58 8.08
CA GLU A 69 -9.24 23.17 7.00
C GLU A 69 -8.47 22.55 5.84
N THR A 70 -7.39 23.18 5.37
CA THR A 70 -6.52 22.65 4.31
C THR A 70 -5.89 21.31 4.70
N LEU A 71 -5.56 21.11 5.98
CA LEU A 71 -5.03 19.84 6.48
C LEU A 71 -6.07 18.72 6.39
N GLU A 72 -7.33 19.01 6.72
CA GLU A 72 -8.45 18.08 6.57
C GLU A 72 -8.78 17.78 5.10
N GLU A 73 -8.74 18.80 4.24
CA GLU A 73 -8.86 18.63 2.78
C GLU A 73 -7.75 17.74 2.23
N TRP A 74 -6.50 17.92 2.70
CA TRP A 74 -5.38 17.09 2.30
C TRP A 74 -5.54 15.64 2.74
N LYS A 75 -5.99 15.42 3.98
CA LYS A 75 -6.36 14.09 4.48
C LYS A 75 -7.40 13.43 3.60
N ASN A 76 -8.47 14.15 3.24
CA ASN A 76 -9.51 13.63 2.38
C ASN A 76 -8.98 13.28 0.99
N ALA A 77 -8.15 14.13 0.38
CA ALA A 77 -7.51 13.84 -0.90
C ALA A 77 -6.64 12.57 -0.84
N ILE A 78 -5.91 12.37 0.27
CA ILE A 78 -5.12 11.15 0.54
C ILE A 78 -6.02 9.90 0.59
N VAL A 79 -7.12 9.95 1.33
CA VAL A 79 -8.07 8.82 1.46
C VAL A 79 -8.72 8.49 0.11
N MET A 80 -9.10 9.52 -0.65
CA MET A 80 -9.74 9.41 -1.97
C MET A 80 -8.78 9.03 -3.09
N LEU A 81 -7.47 8.98 -2.81
CA LEU A 81 -6.40 8.80 -3.80
C LEU A 81 -6.45 9.85 -4.93
N ASP A 82 -6.85 11.06 -4.60
CA ASP A 82 -6.86 12.19 -5.53
C ASP A 82 -5.45 12.79 -5.59
N THR A 83 -4.60 12.18 -6.41
CA THR A 83 -3.17 12.52 -6.46
C THR A 83 -2.89 13.97 -6.85
N GLU A 84 -3.78 14.60 -7.62
CA GLU A 84 -3.61 15.98 -8.05
C GLU A 84 -3.94 16.94 -6.89
N ASN A 85 -5.10 16.79 -6.25
CA ASN A 85 -5.42 17.59 -5.07
C ASN A 85 -4.46 17.32 -3.91
N MET A 86 -3.98 16.08 -3.75
CA MET A 86 -2.93 15.75 -2.78
C MET A 86 -1.67 16.59 -2.95
N LYS A 87 -1.21 16.82 -4.19
CA LYS A 87 -0.01 17.63 -4.48
C LYS A 87 -0.27 19.11 -4.26
N VAL A 88 -1.42 19.62 -4.73
CA VAL A 88 -1.83 21.03 -4.58
C VAL A 88 -1.91 21.40 -3.10
N LYS A 89 -2.63 20.60 -2.30
CA LYS A 89 -2.81 20.87 -0.87
C LYS A 89 -1.52 20.72 -0.07
N LYS A 90 -0.67 19.77 -0.44
CA LYS A 90 0.68 19.67 0.13
C LYS A 90 1.48 20.95 -0.12
N ALA A 91 1.48 21.49 -1.34
CA ALA A 91 2.22 22.71 -1.65
C ALA A 91 1.69 23.93 -0.87
N GLU A 92 0.37 24.04 -0.70
CA GLU A 92 -0.26 25.08 0.13
C GLU A 92 0.18 24.99 1.60
N LEU A 93 0.18 23.79 2.17
CA LEU A 93 0.61 23.54 3.55
C LEU A 93 2.12 23.76 3.73
N ASP A 94 2.95 23.36 2.76
CA ASP A 94 4.40 23.48 2.81
C ASP A 94 4.87 24.94 2.86
N ALA A 95 4.15 25.82 2.17
CA ALA A 95 4.39 27.26 2.13
C ALA A 95 4.00 27.97 3.44
N ASN A 96 3.22 27.30 4.31
CA ASN A 96 2.74 27.87 5.56
C ASN A 96 3.60 27.41 6.75
N LEU A 97 4.07 28.37 7.56
CA LEU A 97 4.92 28.11 8.73
C LEU A 97 4.17 27.39 9.87
N LEU A 98 2.84 27.33 9.81
CA LEU A 98 2.02 26.63 10.80
C LEU A 98 2.17 25.11 10.75
N LYS A 99 2.81 24.54 9.71
CA LYS A 99 3.12 23.10 9.68
C LYS A 99 4.02 22.64 10.85
N ASP A 100 4.84 23.54 11.39
CA ASP A 100 5.70 23.28 12.54
C ASP A 100 5.03 23.67 13.87
N PHE A 101 3.77 24.11 13.84
CA PHE A 101 3.01 24.46 15.03
C PHE A 101 2.70 23.19 15.83
N PRO A 102 2.87 23.16 17.17
CA PRO A 102 2.71 21.94 17.98
C PRO A 102 1.39 21.19 17.77
N ASP A 103 0.27 21.91 17.62
CA ASP A 103 -1.05 21.33 17.34
C ASP A 103 -1.19 20.66 15.95
N PHE A 104 -0.27 20.94 15.01
CA PHE A 104 -0.34 20.41 13.64
C PHE A 104 0.85 19.54 13.25
N GLN A 105 2.01 19.72 13.88
CA GLN A 105 3.29 19.14 13.44
C GLN A 105 3.24 17.62 13.28
N VAL A 106 2.68 16.92 14.26
CA VAL A 106 2.56 15.46 14.24
C VAL A 106 1.58 15.01 13.16
N HIS A 107 0.36 15.58 13.16
CA HIS A 107 -0.67 15.24 12.18
C HIS A 107 -0.21 15.50 10.74
N TYR A 108 0.36 16.67 10.47
CA TYR A 108 0.94 17.00 9.16
C TYR A 108 2.05 16.01 8.77
N SER A 109 2.95 15.65 9.70
CA SER A 109 4.02 14.68 9.42
C SER A 109 3.46 13.28 9.10
N LEU A 110 2.41 12.84 9.78
CA LEU A 110 1.75 11.56 9.49
C LEU A 110 1.06 11.57 8.11
N LEU A 111 0.37 12.65 7.76
CA LEU A 111 -0.20 12.80 6.42
C LEU A 111 0.88 12.89 5.34
N LEU A 112 2.02 13.53 5.63
CA LEU A 112 3.17 13.56 4.74
C LEU A 112 3.76 12.17 4.50
N ALA A 113 3.86 11.35 5.55
CA ALA A 113 4.28 9.96 5.42
C ALA A 113 3.32 9.15 4.53
N ARG A 114 2.00 9.35 4.67
CA ARG A 114 0.99 8.75 3.78
C ARG A 114 1.12 9.20 2.34
N HIS A 115 1.33 10.50 2.13
CA HIS A 115 1.55 11.07 0.81
C HIS A 115 2.73 10.39 0.10
N TYR A 116 3.84 10.21 0.81
CA TYR A 116 5.01 9.50 0.28
C TYR A 116 4.73 8.04 -0.03
N LEU A 117 3.96 7.34 0.79
CA LEU A 117 3.58 5.95 0.52
C LEU A 117 2.73 5.80 -0.74
N ILE A 118 1.78 6.70 -0.99
CA ILE A 118 0.95 6.69 -2.20
C ILE A 118 1.79 6.92 -3.46
N LEU A 119 2.84 7.74 -3.37
CA LEU A 119 3.77 8.01 -4.47
C LEU A 119 4.93 7.00 -4.55
N TYR A 120 4.88 5.92 -3.77
CA TYR A 120 5.92 4.87 -3.70
C TYR A 120 7.31 5.40 -3.26
N GLU A 121 7.36 6.52 -2.54
CA GLU A 121 8.57 7.15 -2.03
C GLU A 121 8.94 6.62 -0.63
N ASN A 122 9.14 5.30 -0.51
CA ASN A 122 9.32 4.59 0.76
C ASN A 122 10.43 5.17 1.65
N GLU A 123 11.57 5.59 1.08
CA GLU A 123 12.67 6.18 1.84
C GLU A 123 12.30 7.50 2.52
N LYS A 124 11.50 8.34 1.84
CA LYS A 124 11.06 9.62 2.40
C LYS A 124 10.06 9.38 3.53
N CYS A 125 9.14 8.44 3.34
CA CYS A 125 8.24 8.00 4.41
C CYS A 125 9.02 7.53 5.65
N HIS A 126 10.03 6.67 5.45
CA HIS A 126 10.85 6.17 6.55
C HIS A 126 11.55 7.29 7.33
N LYS A 127 12.14 8.27 6.62
CA LYS A 127 12.76 9.45 7.25
C LYS A 127 11.77 10.26 8.09
N VAL A 128 10.53 10.43 7.61
CA VAL A 128 9.48 11.14 8.36
C VAL A 128 9.07 10.35 9.60
N MET A 129 8.83 9.05 9.48
CA MET A 129 8.44 8.19 10.61
C MET A 129 9.51 8.15 11.70
N GLN A 130 10.80 8.11 11.33
CA GLN A 130 11.90 8.21 12.29
C GLN A 130 11.92 9.55 13.04
N LYS A 131 11.62 10.67 12.36
CA LYS A 131 11.54 11.98 13.02
C LYS A 131 10.41 12.01 14.05
N ILE A 132 9.23 11.50 13.69
CA ILE A 132 8.08 11.42 14.62
C ILE A 132 8.45 10.62 15.87
N LYS A 133 9.10 9.45 15.69
CA LYS A 133 9.55 8.61 16.81
C LYS A 133 10.53 9.32 17.75
N LYS A 134 11.32 10.27 17.25
CA LYS A 134 12.32 11.03 18.03
C LYS A 134 11.74 12.25 18.75
N LEU A 135 10.53 12.69 18.41
CA LEU A 135 9.97 13.94 18.93
C LEU A 135 9.64 13.90 20.42
N ASP A 136 9.55 12.71 21.04
CA ASP A 136 9.17 12.53 22.46
C ASP A 136 7.88 13.31 22.83
N ILE A 137 6.88 13.25 21.93
CA ILE A 137 5.59 13.93 22.09
C ILE A 137 4.52 12.88 22.40
N SER A 138 3.66 13.17 23.38
CA SER A 138 2.44 12.39 23.62
C SER A 138 1.46 12.57 22.46
N LEU A 139 1.24 11.51 21.69
CA LEU A 139 0.25 11.50 20.61
C LEU A 139 -1.17 11.54 21.18
N SER A 140 -2.06 12.28 20.53
CA SER A 140 -3.49 12.12 20.78
C SER A 140 -3.95 10.69 20.41
N PRO A 141 -5.09 10.20 20.93
CA PRO A 141 -5.62 8.88 20.55
C PRO A 141 -5.75 8.70 19.03
N TYR A 142 -6.24 9.73 18.34
CA TYR A 142 -6.34 9.75 16.89
C TYR A 142 -4.96 9.64 16.21
N GLU A 143 -3.98 10.46 16.62
CA GLU A 143 -2.64 10.43 16.03
C GLU A 143 -1.88 9.14 16.32
N SER A 144 -2.11 8.54 17.51
CA SER A 144 -1.57 7.23 17.85
C SER A 144 -2.08 6.15 16.88
N ASN A 145 -3.38 6.15 16.58
CA ASN A 145 -3.96 5.21 15.62
C ASN A 145 -3.59 5.53 14.17
N LEU A 146 -3.48 6.81 13.79
CA LEU A 146 -2.93 7.20 12.49
C LEU A 146 -1.48 6.74 12.34
N TYR A 147 -0.65 6.87 13.38
CA TYR A 147 0.73 6.38 13.37
C TYR A 147 0.79 4.86 13.15
N LYS A 148 -0.02 4.08 13.87
CA LYS A 148 -0.14 2.63 13.67
C LYS A 148 -0.57 2.31 12.24
N HIS A 149 -1.55 3.05 11.71
CA HIS A 149 -2.02 2.88 10.35
C HIS A 149 -0.90 3.11 9.32
N VAL A 150 -0.17 4.22 9.44
CA VAL A 150 0.98 4.51 8.56
C VAL A 150 2.06 3.44 8.70
N GLN A 151 2.37 3.00 9.92
CA GLN A 151 3.34 1.94 10.18
C GLN A 151 2.93 0.61 9.53
N GLY A 152 1.64 0.24 9.61
CA GLY A 152 1.11 -0.94 8.94
C GLY A 152 1.32 -0.88 7.42
N ILE A 153 1.01 0.26 6.79
CA ILE A 153 1.25 0.46 5.36
C ILE A 153 2.75 0.37 5.02
N CYS A 154 3.63 0.90 5.87
CA CYS A 154 5.08 0.78 5.69
C CYS A 154 5.55 -0.68 5.74
N TYR A 155 5.05 -1.47 6.70
CA TYR A 155 5.38 -2.89 6.78
C TYR A 155 4.88 -3.65 5.56
N PHE A 156 3.65 -3.36 5.10
CA PHE A 156 3.12 -3.94 3.88
C PHE A 156 3.99 -3.59 2.65
N SER A 157 4.43 -2.34 2.51
CA SER A 157 5.18 -1.90 1.32
C SER A 157 6.58 -2.52 1.20
N ILE A 158 7.13 -3.05 2.29
CA ILE A 158 8.41 -3.79 2.30
C ILE A 158 8.25 -5.30 2.37
N GLY A 159 7.02 -5.82 2.27
CA GLY A 159 6.73 -7.27 2.29
C GLY A 159 6.56 -7.89 3.69
N ASN A 160 6.63 -7.11 4.76
CA ASN A 160 6.43 -7.58 6.13
C ASN A 160 4.93 -7.66 6.48
N TYR A 161 4.21 -8.56 5.80
CA TYR A 161 2.74 -8.63 5.92
C TYR A 161 2.25 -9.02 7.32
N LYS A 162 2.98 -9.87 8.04
CA LYS A 162 2.63 -10.26 9.43
C LYS A 162 2.73 -9.08 10.39
N ASP A 163 3.82 -8.32 10.35
CA ASP A 163 3.99 -7.11 11.17
C ASP A 163 2.94 -6.04 10.84
N SER A 164 2.58 -5.90 9.54
CA SER A 164 1.48 -5.05 9.10
C SER A 164 0.17 -5.42 9.81
N ILE A 165 -0.20 -6.71 9.77
CA ILE A 165 -1.41 -7.22 10.44
C ILE A 165 -1.36 -6.94 11.94
N GLU A 166 -0.25 -7.27 12.62
CA GLU A 166 -0.12 -7.10 14.06
C GLU A 166 -0.29 -5.66 14.52
N VAL A 167 0.26 -4.69 13.77
CA VAL A 167 0.11 -3.28 14.10
C VAL A 167 -1.28 -2.77 13.77
N LEU A 168 -1.83 -3.12 12.61
CA LEU A 168 -3.14 -2.63 12.18
C LEU A 168 -4.28 -3.13 13.08
N LYS A 169 -4.16 -4.34 13.65
CA LYS A 169 -5.14 -4.87 14.64
C LYS A 169 -5.18 -4.09 15.95
N LYS A 170 -4.18 -3.27 16.25
CA LYS A 170 -4.11 -2.43 17.47
C LYS A 170 -4.80 -1.07 17.30
N ILE A 171 -5.40 -0.82 16.14
CA ILE A 171 -6.23 0.36 15.89
C ILE A 171 -7.60 0.14 16.54
N ASP A 172 -8.06 1.12 17.30
CA ASP A 172 -9.35 1.09 18.02
C ASP A 172 -10.36 2.10 17.45
N SER A 173 -11.54 2.16 18.06
CA SER A 173 -12.68 2.99 17.61
C SER A 173 -12.45 4.51 17.70
N SER A 174 -11.39 4.98 18.36
CA SER A 174 -11.03 6.41 18.34
C SER A 174 -10.48 6.87 16.98
N TYR A 175 -10.22 5.94 16.06
CA TYR A 175 -9.80 6.24 14.70
C TYR A 175 -10.98 6.26 13.73
N SER A 176 -11.43 7.45 13.36
CA SER A 176 -12.60 7.65 12.49
C SER A 176 -12.39 7.24 11.02
N SER A 177 -11.15 7.02 10.59
CA SER A 177 -10.87 6.57 9.23
C SER A 177 -10.79 5.06 9.18
N GLU A 178 -11.91 4.39 8.92
CA GLU A 178 -11.98 2.93 8.85
C GLU A 178 -11.30 2.33 7.60
N GLU A 179 -10.64 3.14 6.77
CA GLU A 179 -9.90 2.67 5.59
C GLU A 179 -8.75 1.71 5.96
N TYR A 180 -8.28 1.70 7.22
CA TYR A 180 -7.26 0.75 7.67
C TYR A 180 -7.72 -0.71 7.53
N TYR A 181 -9.04 -0.97 7.50
CA TYR A 181 -9.57 -2.29 7.17
C TYR A 181 -9.19 -2.75 5.76
N TYR A 182 -9.03 -1.83 4.81
CA TYR A 182 -8.52 -2.17 3.47
C TYR A 182 -7.08 -2.68 3.55
N HIS A 183 -6.24 -1.98 4.34
CA HIS A 183 -4.84 -2.38 4.52
C HIS A 183 -4.72 -3.70 5.30
N LEU A 184 -5.63 -3.98 6.24
CA LEU A 184 -5.76 -5.31 6.84
C LEU A 184 -6.12 -6.36 5.80
N ALA A 185 -7.13 -6.09 4.97
CA ALA A 185 -7.61 -7.03 3.96
C ALA A 185 -6.52 -7.44 2.97
N ILE A 186 -5.76 -6.47 2.42
CA ILE A 186 -4.65 -6.78 1.51
C ILE A 186 -3.49 -7.48 2.24
N SER A 187 -3.25 -7.18 3.52
CA SER A 187 -2.21 -7.86 4.29
C SER A 187 -2.58 -9.32 4.57
N TYR A 188 -3.84 -9.60 4.92
CA TYR A 188 -4.33 -10.97 5.07
C TYR A 188 -4.35 -11.73 3.75
N HIS A 189 -4.70 -11.07 2.64
CA HIS A 189 -4.60 -11.66 1.31
C HIS A 189 -3.16 -12.07 0.99
N ALA A 190 -2.17 -11.24 1.31
CA ALA A 190 -0.76 -11.51 1.07
C ALA A 190 -0.17 -12.65 1.93
N VAL A 191 -0.84 -13.04 3.03
CA VAL A 191 -0.49 -14.23 3.83
C VAL A 191 -1.44 -15.40 3.58
N HIS A 192 -2.22 -15.35 2.50
CA HIS A 192 -3.16 -16.39 2.08
C HIS A 192 -4.27 -16.74 3.08
N ASP A 193 -4.60 -15.81 4.00
CA ASP A 193 -5.79 -15.94 4.86
C ASP A 193 -7.01 -15.35 4.14
N ASN A 194 -7.60 -16.14 3.24
CA ASN A 194 -8.74 -15.70 2.43
C ASN A 194 -9.96 -15.31 3.27
N THR A 195 -10.18 -15.96 4.41
CA THR A 195 -11.32 -15.70 5.28
C THR A 195 -11.22 -14.32 5.93
N LEU A 196 -10.08 -14.02 6.55
CA LEU A 196 -9.86 -12.71 7.17
C LEU A 196 -9.70 -11.61 6.12
N ALA A 197 -9.08 -11.90 4.97
CA ALA A 197 -9.02 -10.97 3.84
C ALA A 197 -10.43 -10.55 3.39
N TYR A 198 -11.33 -11.53 3.18
CA TYR A 198 -12.72 -11.26 2.81
C TYR A 198 -13.47 -10.46 3.89
N TYR A 199 -13.34 -10.86 5.16
CA TYR A 199 -13.99 -10.21 6.28
C TYR A 199 -13.62 -8.72 6.40
N TYR A 200 -12.33 -8.39 6.35
CA TYR A 200 -11.87 -7.01 6.44
C TYR A 200 -12.13 -6.23 5.16
N ALA A 201 -12.12 -6.86 3.98
CA ALA A 201 -12.51 -6.21 2.73
C ALA A 201 -13.97 -5.76 2.79
N GLN A 202 -14.88 -6.56 3.34
CA GLN A 202 -16.28 -6.16 3.50
C GLN A 202 -16.46 -4.95 4.44
N LYS A 203 -15.68 -4.88 5.53
CA LYS A 203 -15.68 -3.70 6.40
C LYS A 203 -15.20 -2.44 5.67
N ALA A 204 -14.09 -2.57 4.93
CA ALA A 204 -13.55 -1.47 4.15
C ALA A 204 -14.53 -1.01 3.07
N LEU A 205 -15.21 -1.94 2.39
CA LEU A 205 -16.19 -1.65 1.36
C LEU A 205 -17.33 -0.78 1.91
N ARG A 206 -17.88 -1.14 3.07
CA ARG A 206 -18.93 -0.35 3.73
C ARG A 206 -18.46 1.08 3.98
N TYR A 207 -17.27 1.26 4.56
CA TYR A 207 -16.70 2.58 4.81
C TYR A 207 -16.56 3.38 3.50
N PHE A 208 -15.99 2.79 2.45
CA PHE A 208 -15.81 3.49 1.18
C PHE A 208 -17.12 3.80 0.45
N GLN A 209 -18.17 2.99 0.64
CA GLN A 209 -19.52 3.31 0.17
C GLN A 209 -20.12 4.50 0.92
N GLU A 210 -20.02 4.52 2.25
CA GLU A 210 -20.49 5.62 3.09
C GLU A 210 -19.77 6.95 2.79
N THR A 211 -18.47 6.88 2.46
CA THR A 211 -17.67 8.06 2.09
C THR A 211 -17.63 8.35 0.58
N LEU A 212 -18.41 7.62 -0.23
CA LEU A 212 -18.46 7.77 -1.70
C LEU A 212 -17.09 7.71 -2.40
N ASN A 213 -16.18 6.89 -1.87
CA ASN A 213 -14.84 6.70 -2.42
C ASN A 213 -14.84 5.62 -3.52
N PHE A 214 -15.37 5.97 -4.69
CA PHE A 214 -15.51 5.05 -5.83
C PHE A 214 -14.21 4.35 -6.23
N THR A 215 -13.10 5.08 -6.15
CA THR A 215 -11.75 4.57 -6.41
C THR A 215 -11.43 3.37 -5.51
N ARG A 216 -11.66 3.50 -4.20
CA ARG A 216 -11.42 2.42 -3.24
C ARG A 216 -12.52 1.35 -3.21
N ILE A 217 -13.75 1.69 -3.58
CA ILE A 217 -14.81 0.70 -3.81
C ILE A 217 -14.34 -0.31 -4.86
N LEU A 218 -13.83 0.15 -6.01
CA LEU A 218 -13.35 -0.74 -7.07
C LEU A 218 -12.17 -1.63 -6.62
N ASP A 219 -11.20 -1.05 -5.91
CA ASP A 219 -10.06 -1.80 -5.37
C ASP A 219 -10.53 -2.92 -4.42
N THR A 220 -11.47 -2.57 -3.54
CA THR A 220 -11.98 -3.47 -2.51
C THR A 220 -12.87 -4.56 -3.10
N GLU A 221 -13.77 -4.22 -4.04
CA GLU A 221 -14.60 -5.21 -4.72
C GLU A 221 -13.75 -6.17 -5.56
N SER A 222 -12.69 -5.67 -6.23
CA SER A 222 -11.73 -6.55 -6.92
C SER A 222 -11.07 -7.53 -5.95
N LEU A 223 -10.68 -7.08 -4.75
CA LEU A 223 -10.09 -7.95 -3.73
C LEU A 223 -11.08 -9.01 -3.24
N ILE A 224 -12.35 -8.64 -3.04
CA ILE A 224 -13.43 -9.55 -2.64
C ILE A 224 -13.62 -10.65 -3.69
N ILE A 225 -13.67 -10.30 -4.98
CA ILE A 225 -13.81 -11.28 -6.07
C ILE A 225 -12.65 -12.27 -6.09
N LEU A 226 -11.42 -11.81 -5.82
CA LEU A 226 -10.26 -12.72 -5.70
C LEU A 226 -10.45 -13.72 -4.55
N GLN A 227 -10.91 -13.27 -3.37
CA GLN A 227 -11.13 -14.17 -2.23
C GLN A 227 -12.23 -15.19 -2.50
N LEU A 228 -13.32 -14.77 -3.16
CA LEU A 228 -14.43 -15.65 -3.54
C LEU A 228 -13.99 -16.73 -4.56
N ASN A 229 -13.04 -16.40 -5.43
CA ASN A 229 -12.51 -17.34 -6.43
C ASN A 229 -11.37 -18.23 -5.94
N ALA A 230 -10.74 -17.92 -4.81
CA ALA A 230 -9.61 -18.67 -4.27
C ALA A 230 -9.91 -20.17 -4.10
N LYS A 231 -11.15 -20.51 -3.70
CA LYS A 231 -11.62 -21.90 -3.57
C LYS A 231 -12.48 -22.39 -4.74
N SER A 232 -12.47 -21.67 -5.87
CA SER A 232 -13.26 -21.98 -7.08
C SER A 232 -14.76 -22.16 -6.83
N GLN A 233 -15.31 -21.52 -5.81
CA GLN A 233 -16.70 -21.72 -5.41
C GLN A 233 -17.70 -21.10 -6.39
N PHE A 234 -17.29 -20.06 -7.12
CA PHE A 234 -18.15 -19.34 -8.06
C PHE A 234 -18.04 -19.89 -9.48
N SER A 235 -19.17 -19.90 -10.18
CA SER A 235 -19.19 -20.20 -11.60
C SER A 235 -18.42 -19.13 -12.39
N LEU A 236 -17.93 -19.51 -13.57
CA LEU A 236 -17.21 -18.56 -14.43
C LEU A 236 -18.15 -17.45 -14.91
N LYS A 237 -19.44 -17.76 -15.09
CA LYS A 237 -20.47 -16.81 -15.49
C LYS A 237 -20.68 -15.73 -14.43
N GLU A 238 -20.79 -16.10 -13.16
CA GLU A 238 -20.92 -15.14 -12.05
C GLU A 238 -19.68 -14.28 -11.95
N THR A 239 -18.50 -14.90 -11.99
CA THR A 239 -17.20 -14.20 -11.93
C THR A 239 -17.08 -13.15 -13.02
N ARG A 240 -17.42 -13.50 -14.27
CA ARG A 240 -17.45 -12.55 -15.39
C ARG A 240 -18.42 -11.40 -15.13
N SER A 241 -19.64 -11.70 -14.67
CA SER A 241 -20.63 -10.66 -14.40
C SER A 241 -20.13 -9.63 -13.37
N TYR A 242 -19.40 -10.07 -12.34
CA TYR A 242 -18.80 -9.15 -11.38
C TYR A 242 -17.67 -8.31 -12.01
N TYR A 243 -16.71 -8.93 -12.70
CA TYR A 243 -15.62 -8.20 -13.35
C TYR A 243 -16.12 -7.23 -14.43
N ASP A 244 -17.14 -7.60 -15.21
CA ASP A 244 -17.71 -6.73 -16.26
C ASP A 244 -18.24 -5.42 -15.67
N LYS A 245 -18.91 -5.48 -14.51
CA LYS A 245 -19.37 -4.29 -13.78
C LYS A 245 -18.21 -3.43 -13.32
N LEU A 246 -17.17 -4.03 -12.74
CA LEU A 246 -15.97 -3.30 -12.29
C LEU A 246 -15.22 -2.65 -13.46
N ILE A 247 -15.08 -3.36 -14.58
CA ILE A 247 -14.44 -2.88 -15.81
C ILE A 247 -15.20 -1.68 -16.37
N GLN A 248 -16.54 -1.74 -16.42
CA GLN A 248 -17.37 -0.61 -16.86
C GLN A 248 -17.19 0.60 -15.93
N SER A 249 -17.17 0.39 -14.62
CA SER A 249 -16.95 1.46 -13.65
C SER A 249 -15.54 2.07 -13.76
N ALA A 250 -14.50 1.24 -13.89
CA ALA A 250 -13.12 1.70 -14.08
C ALA A 250 -12.96 2.55 -15.36
N LYS A 251 -13.66 2.18 -16.44
CA LYS A 251 -13.72 2.98 -17.67
C LYS A 251 -14.41 4.33 -17.46
N LYS A 252 -15.52 4.37 -16.72
CA LYS A 252 -16.26 5.62 -16.43
C LYS A 252 -15.42 6.63 -15.65
N ILE A 253 -14.62 6.15 -14.68
CA ILE A 253 -13.70 7.00 -13.90
C ILE A 253 -12.34 7.19 -14.61
N GLN A 254 -12.18 6.68 -15.83
CA GLN A 254 -10.96 6.81 -16.65
C GLN A 254 -9.67 6.34 -15.94
N SER A 255 -9.77 5.33 -15.07
CA SER A 255 -8.61 4.82 -14.33
C SER A 255 -7.93 3.69 -15.09
N ALA A 256 -6.89 4.02 -15.86
CA ALA A 256 -6.10 3.04 -16.61
C ALA A 256 -5.45 1.99 -15.68
N ASP A 257 -4.87 2.41 -14.55
CA ASP A 257 -4.26 1.50 -13.56
C ASP A 257 -5.23 0.41 -13.07
N ARG A 258 -6.45 0.80 -12.67
CA ARG A 258 -7.48 -0.15 -12.22
C ARG A 258 -7.98 -1.03 -13.34
N LEU A 259 -8.17 -0.45 -14.52
CA LEU A 259 -8.62 -1.19 -15.69
C LEU A 259 -7.61 -2.31 -16.05
N THR A 260 -6.32 -1.99 -16.03
CA THR A 260 -5.24 -2.97 -16.23
C THR A 260 -5.27 -4.07 -15.17
N LYS A 261 -5.40 -3.72 -13.89
CA LYS A 261 -5.48 -4.70 -12.78
C LYS A 261 -6.70 -5.63 -12.91
N LEU A 262 -7.85 -5.09 -13.32
CA LEU A 262 -9.06 -5.89 -13.55
C LEU A 262 -8.90 -6.85 -14.73
N TYR A 263 -8.28 -6.40 -15.83
CA TYR A 263 -7.95 -7.28 -16.96
C TYR A 263 -6.97 -8.37 -16.58
N PHE A 264 -5.92 -8.04 -15.82
CA PHE A 264 -4.96 -9.00 -15.29
C PHE A 264 -5.65 -10.06 -14.41
N ASN A 265 -6.47 -9.64 -13.45
CA ASN A 265 -7.14 -10.54 -12.52
C ASN A 265 -8.16 -11.46 -13.22
N LEU A 266 -8.98 -10.92 -14.14
CA LEU A 266 -9.92 -11.74 -14.91
C LEU A 266 -9.20 -12.68 -15.87
N GLY A 267 -8.15 -12.21 -16.55
CA GLY A 267 -7.33 -13.04 -17.42
C GLY A 267 -6.65 -14.18 -16.67
N GLN A 268 -6.13 -13.94 -15.47
CA GLN A 268 -5.60 -14.97 -14.58
C GLN A 268 -6.63 -16.03 -14.24
N GLU A 269 -7.84 -15.60 -13.88
CA GLU A 269 -8.90 -16.53 -13.52
C GLU A 269 -9.33 -17.39 -14.71
N LEU A 270 -9.40 -16.80 -15.91
CA LEU A 270 -9.64 -17.52 -17.16
C LEU A 270 -8.52 -18.53 -17.44
N PHE A 271 -7.26 -18.13 -17.26
CA PHE A 271 -6.10 -18.99 -17.43
C PHE A 271 -6.14 -20.20 -16.47
N ARG A 272 -6.43 -19.96 -15.19
CA ARG A 272 -6.59 -21.00 -14.17
C ARG A 272 -7.68 -22.01 -14.53
N ARG A 273 -8.75 -21.55 -15.19
CA ARG A 273 -9.82 -22.39 -15.72
C ARG A 273 -9.58 -22.91 -17.15
N LYS A 274 -8.36 -22.76 -17.69
CA LYS A 274 -7.93 -23.23 -19.02
C LYS A 274 -8.64 -22.56 -20.21
N HIS A 275 -9.23 -21.39 -20.02
CA HIS A 275 -9.81 -20.56 -21.10
C HIS A 275 -8.71 -19.69 -21.75
N PHE A 276 -7.73 -20.32 -22.40
CA PHE A 276 -6.51 -19.65 -22.85
C PHE A 276 -6.75 -18.51 -23.85
N ARG A 277 -7.63 -18.70 -24.85
CA ARG A 277 -7.90 -17.68 -25.87
C ARG A 277 -8.47 -16.40 -25.25
N GLU A 278 -9.47 -16.56 -24.37
CA GLU A 278 -10.11 -15.44 -23.70
C GLU A 278 -9.15 -14.78 -22.70
N ALA A 279 -8.35 -15.57 -21.97
CA ALA A 279 -7.30 -15.03 -21.10
C ALA A 279 -6.34 -14.14 -21.90
N LYS A 280 -5.87 -14.61 -23.06
CA LYS A 280 -5.00 -13.82 -23.96
C LYS A 280 -5.63 -12.49 -24.35
N GLU A 281 -6.91 -12.47 -24.72
CA GLU A 281 -7.61 -11.22 -25.09
C GLU A 281 -7.60 -10.17 -23.97
N TYR A 282 -7.77 -10.59 -22.71
CA TYR A 282 -7.70 -9.67 -21.58
C TYR A 282 -6.28 -9.20 -21.29
N PHE A 283 -5.28 -10.08 -21.43
CA PHE A 283 -3.88 -9.68 -21.29
C PHE A 283 -3.44 -8.73 -22.42
N ASP A 284 -3.86 -8.97 -23.67
CA ASP A 284 -3.61 -8.04 -24.79
C ASP A 284 -4.18 -6.66 -24.45
N LYS A 285 -5.43 -6.59 -23.95
CA LYS A 285 -6.08 -5.33 -23.52
C LYS A 285 -5.34 -4.63 -22.37
N GLY A 286 -4.81 -5.37 -21.41
CA GLY A 286 -4.05 -4.77 -20.32
C GLY A 286 -2.66 -4.32 -20.73
N LEU A 287 -1.98 -5.08 -21.60
CA LEU A 287 -0.65 -4.74 -22.10
C LEU A 287 -0.66 -3.47 -22.97
N THR A 288 -1.75 -3.18 -23.68
CA THR A 288 -1.89 -1.92 -24.44
C THR A 288 -2.03 -0.67 -23.55
N LEU A 289 -2.40 -0.85 -22.27
CA LEU A 289 -2.52 0.22 -21.29
C LEU A 289 -1.24 0.45 -20.50
N LEU A 290 -0.28 -0.48 -20.58
CA LEU A 290 0.98 -0.42 -19.86
C LEU A 290 2.11 0.08 -20.76
N LYS A 291 2.97 0.89 -20.17
CA LYS A 291 4.30 1.17 -20.70
C LYS A 291 5.27 0.11 -20.20
N GLU A 292 6.37 -0.07 -20.92
CA GLU A 292 7.36 -1.07 -20.50
C GLU A 292 7.87 -0.77 -19.10
N GLU A 293 8.11 0.51 -18.76
CA GLU A 293 8.62 0.99 -17.47
C GLU A 293 7.69 0.73 -16.29
N ASP A 294 6.40 0.48 -16.55
CA ASP A 294 5.44 0.25 -15.48
C ASP A 294 5.77 -1.05 -14.73
N TYR A 295 5.62 -1.03 -13.40
CA TYR A 295 5.99 -2.16 -12.54
C TYR A 295 5.26 -3.46 -12.92
N LEU A 296 3.99 -3.36 -13.34
CA LEU A 296 3.14 -4.51 -13.66
C LEU A 296 3.45 -5.12 -15.04
N TYR A 297 4.23 -4.44 -15.88
CA TYR A 297 4.51 -4.89 -17.26
C TYR A 297 5.17 -6.27 -17.30
N LEU A 298 6.22 -6.48 -16.50
CA LEU A 298 6.96 -7.75 -16.49
C LEU A 298 6.08 -8.90 -15.98
N THR A 299 5.28 -8.67 -14.94
CA THR A 299 4.34 -9.67 -14.41
C THR A 299 3.26 -10.03 -15.43
N MET A 300 2.74 -9.04 -16.15
CA MET A 300 1.79 -9.27 -17.24
C MET A 300 2.42 -10.05 -18.41
N LEU A 301 3.64 -9.69 -18.81
CA LEU A 301 4.35 -10.34 -19.90
C LEU A 301 4.71 -11.79 -19.58
N ASP A 302 5.22 -12.06 -18.37
CA ASP A 302 5.53 -13.40 -17.87
C ASP A 302 4.32 -14.33 -18.02
N LEU A 303 3.17 -13.90 -17.48
CA LEU A 303 1.96 -14.70 -17.53
C LEU A 303 1.34 -14.77 -18.94
N TYR A 304 1.52 -13.73 -19.76
CA TYR A 304 1.10 -13.74 -21.17
C TYR A 304 1.81 -14.82 -21.98
N ILE A 305 3.12 -14.97 -21.79
CA ILE A 305 3.92 -16.03 -22.43
C ILE A 305 3.37 -17.39 -22.01
N ASP A 306 3.10 -17.57 -20.72
CA ASP A 306 2.59 -18.80 -20.14
C ASP A 306 1.18 -19.17 -20.69
N ILE A 307 0.30 -18.18 -20.85
CA ILE A 307 -1.03 -18.30 -21.48
C ILE A 307 -0.88 -18.73 -22.94
N CYS A 308 -0.04 -18.04 -23.71
CA CYS A 308 0.12 -18.30 -25.13
C CYS A 308 0.78 -19.65 -25.40
N TYR A 309 1.78 -20.04 -24.59
CA TYR A 309 2.43 -21.33 -24.67
C TYR A 309 1.46 -22.47 -24.39
N LYS A 310 0.75 -22.45 -23.25
CA LYS A 310 -0.19 -23.52 -22.86
C LYS A 310 -1.41 -23.60 -23.78
N GLY A 311 -1.83 -22.47 -24.34
CA GLY A 311 -2.93 -22.40 -25.28
C GLY A 311 -2.55 -22.65 -26.74
N ASN A 312 -1.27 -22.83 -27.05
CA ASN A 312 -0.74 -22.87 -28.42
C ASN A 312 -1.25 -21.70 -29.30
N LEU A 313 -1.17 -20.48 -28.76
CA LEU A 313 -1.76 -19.28 -29.36
C LEU A 313 -0.76 -18.38 -30.08
N LYS A 314 0.54 -18.68 -29.99
CA LYS A 314 1.63 -17.93 -30.60
C LYS A 314 2.74 -18.91 -31.02
N SER A 315 3.53 -18.54 -32.03
CA SER A 315 4.67 -19.36 -32.46
C SER A 315 5.73 -19.42 -31.35
N LYS A 316 6.53 -20.49 -31.35
CA LYS A 316 7.63 -20.65 -30.39
C LYS A 316 8.68 -19.56 -30.56
N GLU A 317 8.94 -19.14 -31.80
CA GLU A 317 9.89 -18.08 -32.15
C GLU A 317 9.45 -16.74 -31.55
N ASP A 318 8.17 -16.42 -31.68
CA ASP A 318 7.63 -15.17 -31.12
C ASP A 318 7.63 -15.18 -29.58
N LEU A 319 7.36 -16.34 -28.96
CA LEU A 319 7.42 -16.48 -27.50
C LEU A 319 8.85 -16.37 -26.97
N LEU A 320 9.83 -16.93 -27.69
CA LEU A 320 11.24 -16.77 -27.37
C LEU A 320 11.69 -15.30 -27.48
N SER A 321 11.17 -14.56 -28.46
CA SER A 321 11.41 -13.12 -28.59
C SER A 321 10.87 -12.35 -27.37
N ASP A 322 9.62 -12.63 -26.98
CA ASP A 322 9.00 -12.03 -25.79
C ASP A 322 9.77 -12.38 -24.50
N ALA A 323 10.16 -13.64 -24.33
CA ALA A 323 10.94 -14.10 -23.17
C ALA A 323 12.30 -13.41 -23.07
N LYS A 324 13.02 -13.27 -24.19
CA LYS A 324 14.30 -12.54 -24.24
C LYS A 324 14.14 -11.06 -23.94
N LYS A 325 13.08 -10.43 -24.44
CA LYS A 325 12.74 -9.04 -24.12
C LYS A 325 12.47 -8.88 -22.62
N GLY A 326 11.63 -9.74 -22.04
CA GLY A 326 11.33 -9.76 -20.62
C GLY A 326 12.59 -9.96 -19.76
N LEU A 327 13.45 -10.90 -20.15
CA LEU A 327 14.73 -11.16 -19.48
C LEU A 327 15.63 -9.93 -19.47
N HIS A 328 15.80 -9.27 -20.62
CA HIS A 328 16.62 -8.06 -20.74
C HIS A 328 16.08 -6.93 -19.85
N LEU A 329 14.77 -6.69 -19.89
CA LEU A 329 14.12 -5.65 -19.09
C LEU A 329 14.21 -5.94 -17.58
N ALA A 330 14.00 -7.19 -17.17
CA ALA A 330 14.10 -7.60 -15.77
C ALA A 330 15.53 -7.41 -15.23
N GLN A 331 16.55 -7.84 -15.99
CA GLN A 331 17.95 -7.64 -15.63
C GLN A 331 18.32 -6.15 -15.53
N LYS A 332 17.89 -5.32 -16.49
CA LYS A 332 18.11 -3.88 -16.46
C LYS A 332 17.54 -3.22 -15.20
N ARG A 333 16.44 -3.77 -14.65
CA ARG A 333 15.76 -3.26 -13.46
C ARG A 333 16.24 -3.90 -12.15
N ASN A 334 17.14 -4.87 -12.20
CA ASN A 334 17.43 -5.76 -11.07
C ASN A 334 16.16 -6.41 -10.49
N ASP A 335 15.17 -6.66 -11.35
CA ASP A 335 13.88 -7.26 -11.00
C ASP A 335 14.00 -8.78 -11.04
N GLN A 336 13.51 -9.45 -9.99
CA GLN A 336 13.68 -10.88 -9.77
C GLN A 336 12.85 -11.74 -10.75
N SER A 337 11.95 -11.14 -11.51
CA SER A 337 11.24 -11.80 -12.62
C SER A 337 12.16 -12.34 -13.72
N TYR A 338 13.45 -11.94 -13.75
CA TYR A 338 14.44 -12.55 -14.65
C TYR A 338 14.52 -14.07 -14.49
N LEU A 339 14.23 -14.59 -13.30
CA LEU A 339 14.15 -16.03 -13.02
C LEU A 339 13.09 -16.70 -13.89
N PHE A 340 11.89 -16.11 -13.98
CA PHE A 340 10.78 -16.65 -14.78
C PHE A 340 11.04 -16.54 -16.27
N PHE A 341 11.61 -15.42 -16.74
CA PHE A 341 11.97 -15.30 -18.16
C PHE A 341 13.08 -16.26 -18.60
N HIS A 342 14.02 -16.58 -17.71
CA HIS A 342 15.00 -17.63 -17.99
C HIS A 342 14.37 -19.01 -18.05
N LEU A 343 13.42 -19.31 -17.15
CA LEU A 343 12.63 -20.54 -17.22
C LEU A 343 11.85 -20.64 -18.54
N HIS A 344 11.26 -19.55 -19.02
CA HIS A 344 10.60 -19.51 -20.33
C HIS A 344 11.57 -19.83 -21.48
N ASP A 345 12.77 -19.25 -21.50
CA ASP A 345 13.77 -19.55 -22.53
C ASP A 345 14.15 -21.04 -22.54
N LEU A 346 14.42 -21.63 -21.37
CA LEU A 346 14.76 -23.05 -21.25
C LEU A 346 13.61 -23.96 -21.69
N LEU A 347 12.39 -23.67 -21.23
CA LEU A 347 11.19 -24.42 -21.57
C LEU A 347 10.91 -24.37 -23.07
N LEU A 348 10.89 -23.16 -23.64
CA LEU A 348 10.60 -22.97 -25.05
C LEU A 348 11.66 -23.65 -25.91
N ASN A 349 12.94 -23.61 -25.55
CA ASN A 349 14.00 -24.31 -26.27
C ASN A 349 14.01 -25.83 -26.07
N GLY A 350 13.12 -26.40 -25.25
CA GLY A 350 13.05 -27.85 -25.00
C GLY A 350 14.22 -28.38 -24.15
N LYS A 351 14.85 -27.52 -23.34
CA LYS A 351 15.98 -27.87 -22.48
C LYS A 351 15.49 -28.28 -21.09
N GLU A 352 14.77 -29.39 -21.01
CA GLU A 352 14.10 -29.83 -19.78
C GLU A 352 15.08 -30.06 -18.61
N ASP A 353 16.19 -30.76 -18.84
CA ASP A 353 17.19 -31.00 -17.77
C ASP A 353 17.79 -29.69 -17.26
N SER A 354 18.11 -28.75 -18.16
CA SER A 354 18.60 -27.43 -17.77
C SER A 354 17.54 -26.59 -17.05
N TYR A 355 16.26 -26.75 -17.41
CA TYR A 355 15.16 -26.09 -16.71
C TYR A 355 15.11 -26.54 -15.25
N TYR A 356 15.14 -27.85 -15.01
CA TYR A 356 15.04 -28.38 -13.65
C TYR A 356 16.32 -28.20 -12.84
N ASP A 357 17.50 -28.23 -13.46
CA ASP A 357 18.76 -27.82 -12.83
C ASP A 357 18.70 -26.35 -12.36
N TYR A 358 18.17 -25.46 -13.20
CA TYR A 358 17.98 -24.06 -12.83
C TYR A 358 16.94 -23.89 -11.71
N VAL A 359 15.87 -24.69 -11.73
CA VAL A 359 14.88 -24.71 -10.64
C VAL A 359 15.52 -25.11 -9.31
N GLU A 360 16.25 -26.23 -9.29
CA GLU A 360 16.91 -26.76 -8.09
C GLU A 360 17.96 -25.79 -7.54
N ASN A 361 18.82 -25.25 -8.40
CA ASN A 361 20.01 -24.53 -7.97
C ASN A 361 19.85 -23.01 -7.85
N LYS A 362 18.82 -22.41 -8.45
CA LYS A 362 18.60 -20.96 -8.43
C LYS A 362 17.21 -20.53 -8.00
N VAL A 363 16.16 -21.06 -8.65
CA VAL A 363 14.78 -20.58 -8.45
C VAL A 363 14.26 -20.96 -7.06
N LEU A 364 14.36 -22.23 -6.68
CA LEU A 364 13.85 -22.73 -5.41
C LEU A 364 14.62 -22.14 -4.20
N PRO A 365 15.97 -22.07 -4.19
CA PRO A 365 16.71 -21.40 -3.12
C PRO A 365 16.34 -19.93 -2.94
N TYR A 366 16.05 -19.22 -4.04
CA TYR A 366 15.58 -17.84 -3.98
C TYR A 366 14.22 -17.71 -3.28
N PHE A 367 13.25 -18.57 -3.61
CA PHE A 367 11.93 -18.53 -2.97
C PHE A 367 11.95 -19.00 -1.52
N ILE A 368 12.78 -19.99 -1.18
CA ILE A 368 13.03 -20.39 0.22
C ILE A 368 13.57 -19.21 1.03
N LYS A 369 14.55 -18.47 0.48
CA LYS A 369 15.12 -17.30 1.16
C LYS A 369 14.12 -16.15 1.32
N SER A 370 13.22 -15.95 0.35
CA SER A 370 12.20 -14.91 0.39
C SER A 370 10.93 -15.29 1.15
N GLY A 371 10.74 -16.58 1.48
CA GLY A 371 9.59 -17.08 2.24
C GLY A 371 8.29 -17.15 1.44
N ASN A 372 8.36 -17.27 0.11
CA ASN A 372 7.17 -17.37 -0.75
C ASN A 372 6.69 -18.82 -0.84
N GLU A 373 5.91 -19.26 0.15
CA GLU A 373 5.47 -20.65 0.32
C GLU A 373 4.72 -21.21 -0.91
N ASP A 374 3.87 -20.41 -1.56
CA ASP A 374 3.13 -20.83 -2.76
C ASP A 374 4.07 -21.21 -3.91
N LEU A 375 5.10 -20.40 -4.16
CA LEU A 375 6.08 -20.66 -5.21
C LEU A 375 7.04 -21.78 -4.82
N ILE A 376 7.40 -21.90 -3.55
CA ILE A 376 8.17 -23.05 -3.03
C ILE A 376 7.39 -24.34 -3.34
N GLN A 377 6.13 -24.42 -2.91
CA GLN A 377 5.27 -25.58 -3.16
C GLN A 377 5.12 -25.86 -4.66
N HIS A 378 4.91 -24.83 -5.48
CA HIS A 378 4.80 -24.98 -6.93
C HIS A 378 6.03 -25.66 -7.56
N PHE A 379 7.22 -25.15 -7.24
CA PHE A 379 8.47 -25.66 -7.81
C PHE A 379 8.91 -26.98 -7.20
N GLU A 380 8.69 -27.23 -5.91
CA GLU A 380 8.94 -28.54 -5.29
C GLU A 380 8.09 -29.64 -5.93
N VAL A 381 6.79 -29.39 -6.14
CA VAL A 381 5.91 -30.38 -6.80
C VAL A 381 6.37 -30.65 -8.23
N LYS A 382 6.77 -29.62 -8.96
CA LYS A 382 7.31 -29.76 -10.32
C LYS A 382 8.62 -30.57 -10.34
N LEU A 383 9.55 -30.24 -9.44
CA LEU A 383 10.86 -30.89 -9.34
C LEU A 383 10.72 -32.36 -8.91
N PHE A 384 9.83 -32.64 -7.95
CA PHE A 384 9.49 -34.01 -7.55
C PHE A 384 8.99 -34.85 -8.73
N ARG A 385 8.05 -34.32 -9.52
CA ARG A 385 7.52 -35.02 -10.71
C ARG A 385 8.61 -35.29 -11.75
N TYR A 386 9.51 -34.33 -11.96
CA TYR A 386 10.64 -34.51 -12.86
C TYR A 386 11.60 -35.61 -12.37
N TYR A 387 11.93 -35.65 -11.07
CA TYR A 387 12.77 -36.71 -10.51
C TYR A 387 12.16 -38.09 -10.63
N ILE A 388 10.85 -38.22 -10.42
CA ILE A 388 10.15 -39.50 -10.65
C ILE A 388 10.21 -39.90 -12.12
N ASN A 389 9.90 -38.97 -13.04
CA ASN A 389 9.88 -39.26 -14.47
C ASN A 389 11.27 -39.55 -15.07
N SER A 390 12.33 -39.01 -14.46
CA SER A 390 13.73 -39.23 -14.85
C SER A 390 14.42 -40.32 -14.03
N GLU A 391 13.66 -41.12 -13.27
CA GLU A 391 14.14 -42.23 -12.43
C GLU A 391 15.16 -41.84 -11.33
N GLN A 392 15.23 -40.56 -10.97
CA GLN A 392 16.05 -40.02 -9.88
C GLN A 392 15.36 -40.20 -8.51
N ASN A 393 15.00 -41.44 -8.16
CA ASN A 393 14.16 -41.78 -7.00
C ASN A 393 14.75 -41.32 -5.65
N GLU A 394 16.07 -41.33 -5.48
CA GLU A 394 16.72 -40.87 -4.25
C GLU A 394 16.49 -39.37 -4.02
N LYS A 395 16.59 -38.56 -5.07
CA LYS A 395 16.32 -37.11 -4.99
C LYS A 395 14.84 -36.85 -4.73
N ALA A 396 13.95 -37.59 -5.40
CA ALA A 396 12.50 -37.49 -5.17
C ALA A 396 12.16 -37.81 -3.71
N TRP A 397 12.73 -38.88 -3.16
CA TRP A 397 12.53 -39.28 -1.77
C TRP A 397 13.11 -38.26 -0.78
N ALA A 398 14.30 -37.71 -1.05
CA ALA A 398 14.90 -36.69 -0.19
C ALA A 398 14.02 -35.43 -0.11
N LEU A 399 13.48 -34.99 -1.25
CA LEU A 399 12.57 -33.84 -1.32
C LEU A 399 11.27 -34.12 -0.56
N ALA A 400 10.63 -35.28 -0.80
CA ALA A 400 9.40 -35.68 -0.12
C ALA A 400 9.61 -35.83 1.39
N LYS A 401 10.70 -36.47 1.83
CA LYS A 401 11.05 -36.65 3.24
C LYS A 401 11.21 -35.31 3.95
N LYS A 402 11.93 -34.35 3.33
CA LYS A 402 12.10 -33.01 3.90
C LYS A 402 10.74 -32.34 4.16
N LYS A 403 9.81 -32.47 3.22
CA LYS A 403 8.46 -31.92 3.36
C LYS A 403 7.65 -32.61 4.45
N MET A 404 7.61 -33.94 4.45
CA MET A 404 6.83 -34.71 5.43
C MET A 404 7.34 -34.54 6.86
N LEU A 405 8.65 -34.39 7.06
CA LEU A 405 9.22 -34.12 8.39
C LEU A 405 8.97 -32.69 8.89
N ALA A 406 8.65 -31.75 7.99
CA ALA A 406 8.32 -30.37 8.35
C ALA A 406 6.82 -30.21 8.68
N GLU A 407 5.97 -31.11 8.20
CA GLU A 407 4.54 -31.11 8.52
C GLU A 407 4.32 -31.76 9.89
N MET A 408 3.91 -30.97 10.88
CA MET A 408 3.49 -31.52 12.18
C MET A 408 2.09 -32.11 12.07
N SER A 409 1.91 -33.36 12.49
CA SER A 409 0.59 -33.93 12.66
C SER A 409 -0.11 -33.30 13.87
N TYR A 410 -1.30 -32.76 13.65
CA TYR A 410 -2.15 -32.23 14.73
C TYR A 410 -2.58 -33.29 15.74
N TYR A 411 -2.44 -34.58 15.41
CA TYR A 411 -2.77 -35.72 16.27
C TYR A 411 -1.56 -36.29 17.01
N GLU A 412 -0.36 -35.74 16.78
CA GLU A 412 0.90 -36.19 17.42
C GLU A 412 1.44 -35.18 18.45
N MET A 413 0.66 -34.15 18.80
CA MET A 413 0.99 -33.27 19.93
C MET A 413 0.56 -33.94 21.24
N ASP A 414 1.49 -34.70 21.85
CA ASP A 414 1.43 -35.12 23.26
C ASP A 414 1.79 -33.98 24.23
#